data_AF-A0A845G4Q0-F1
#
_entry.id   AF-A0A845G4Q0-F1
#
_cell.length_a   1.000
_cell.length_b   1.000
_cell.length_c   1.000
_cell.angle_alpha   90.00
_cell.angle_beta   90.00
_cell.angle_gamma   90.00
#
_symmetry.space_group_name_H-M   'P 1'
#
loop_
_entity.id
_entity.type
_entity.pdbx_description
1 polymer ?
#
loop_
_entity_poly.entity_id
_entity_poly.type
_entity_poly.pdbx_seq_one_letter_code
_entity_poly.pdbx_strand_id
1 'polypeptide(L)'
;MRGTVVEEERRRLAEARLDTWLWFEIREKRKNLPLESFDYENLREYLTEFEYEPRINKLINITSKRHLLPIDQLKWIANDERQINWLLSYATKTLGVDLSPLPTRLSGRELLLAKIDFYNIDLDEKSSIIDKMRSDWNEYLKSDIIFKWFKDKEEAVRCAFAWEWLIKNKPRETYGQQAINNHNELLRFYDWIEVNEAQKKLDVASIKKKWSQQKYREGMKGKSQYNFMLSDQVIADLDKMAGRYEATRPQIIEALIEMEAAQGNYLPKKIKKTSLY
;
A
#
# COMPACT_ATOMS: atom_id res chain seq x y z
N MET A 1 -1.08 -34.72 8.97
CA MET A 1 -1.62 -34.21 7.69
C MET A 1 -1.09 -32.83 7.31
N ARG A 2 -1.16 -31.77 8.14
CA ARG A 2 -0.62 -30.44 7.78
C ARG A 2 0.90 -30.40 7.51
N GLY A 3 1.70 -31.19 8.23
CA GLY A 3 3.17 -31.23 8.02
C GLY A 3 3.61 -31.84 6.70
N THR A 4 2.88 -32.85 6.20
CA THR A 4 3.22 -33.56 4.95
C THR A 4 3.00 -32.69 3.72
N VAL A 5 1.92 -31.90 3.71
CA VAL A 5 1.58 -30.99 2.60
C VAL A 5 2.61 -29.86 2.46
N VAL A 6 3.05 -29.28 3.58
CA VAL A 6 4.05 -28.20 3.58
C VAL A 6 5.41 -28.69 3.07
N GLU A 7 5.81 -29.91 3.45
CA GLU A 7 7.09 -30.48 3.02
C GLU A 7 7.09 -30.85 1.55
N GLU A 8 5.96 -31.32 1.03
CA GLU A 8 5.80 -31.62 -0.39
C GLU A 8 5.82 -30.35 -1.26
N GLU A 9 5.17 -29.28 -0.82
CA GLU A 9 5.21 -27.98 -1.49
C GLU A 9 6.63 -27.39 -1.51
N ARG A 10 7.36 -27.49 -0.40
CA ARG A 10 8.77 -27.07 -0.31
C ARG A 10 9.65 -27.82 -1.30
N ARG A 11 9.46 -29.13 -1.41
CA ARG A 11 10.20 -29.98 -2.34
C ARG A 11 9.93 -29.59 -3.79
N ARG A 12 8.65 -29.43 -4.17
CA ARG A 12 8.26 -29.00 -5.52
C ARG A 12 8.88 -27.65 -5.88
N LEU A 13 8.86 -26.69 -4.95
CA LEU A 13 9.45 -25.37 -5.19
C LEU A 13 10.97 -25.42 -5.33
N ALA A 14 11.66 -26.27 -4.57
CA ALA A 14 13.10 -26.47 -4.70
C ALA A 14 13.46 -27.11 -6.06
N GLU A 15 12.67 -28.09 -6.52
CA GLU A 15 12.84 -28.73 -7.82
C GLU A 15 12.61 -27.73 -8.97
N ALA A 16 11.55 -26.90 -8.91
CA ALA A 16 11.26 -25.88 -9.90
C ALA A 16 12.36 -24.79 -10.00
N ARG A 17 12.91 -24.37 -8.85
CA ARG A 17 14.04 -23.41 -8.81
C ARG A 17 15.29 -23.99 -9.46
N LEU A 18 15.60 -25.25 -9.17
CA LEU A 18 16.72 -25.95 -9.80
C LEU A 18 16.55 -26.02 -11.32
N ASP A 19 15.33 -26.30 -11.79
CA ASP A 19 15.01 -26.39 -13.21
C ASP A 19 15.15 -25.05 -13.92
N THR A 20 14.63 -24.00 -13.29
CA THR A 20 14.75 -22.63 -13.80
C THR A 20 16.21 -22.19 -13.87
N TRP A 21 16.99 -22.42 -12.80
CA TRP A 21 18.41 -22.11 -12.79
C TRP A 21 19.18 -22.89 -13.86
N LEU A 22 18.93 -24.21 -13.98
CA LEU A 22 19.60 -25.07 -14.95
C LEU A 22 19.32 -24.61 -16.39
N TRP A 23 18.08 -24.21 -16.67
CA TRP A 23 17.71 -23.67 -17.97
C TRP A 23 18.51 -22.42 -18.32
N PHE A 24 18.62 -21.45 -17.39
CA PHE A 24 19.42 -20.24 -17.62
C PHE A 24 20.91 -20.54 -17.79
N GLU A 25 21.47 -21.43 -16.96
CA GLU A 25 22.88 -21.85 -17.04
C GLU A 25 23.22 -22.49 -18.40
N ILE A 26 22.33 -23.36 -18.91
CA ILE A 26 22.51 -23.98 -20.22
C ILE A 26 22.38 -22.94 -21.32
N ARG A 27 21.42 -22.03 -21.20
CA ARG A 27 21.18 -20.98 -22.20
C ARG A 27 22.31 -19.96 -22.30
N GLU A 28 22.91 -19.57 -21.18
CA GLU A 28 24.09 -18.70 -21.17
C GLU A 28 25.26 -19.37 -21.93
N LYS A 29 25.44 -20.68 -21.71
CA LYS A 29 26.48 -21.47 -22.39
C LYS A 29 26.14 -21.82 -23.84
N ARG A 30 24.87 -21.99 -24.16
CA ARG A 30 24.34 -22.33 -25.49
C ARG A 30 23.30 -21.29 -25.90
N LYS A 31 23.77 -20.25 -26.58
CA LYS A 31 22.98 -19.11 -27.07
C LYS A 31 21.76 -19.47 -27.96
N ASN A 32 21.64 -20.73 -28.40
CA ASN A 32 20.59 -21.20 -29.31
C ASN A 32 19.47 -21.99 -28.61
N LEU A 33 19.44 -22.06 -27.27
CA LEU A 33 18.34 -22.72 -26.57
C LEU A 33 17.02 -21.92 -26.79
N PRO A 34 15.97 -22.51 -27.38
CA PRO A 34 14.71 -21.81 -27.63
C PRO A 34 14.04 -21.35 -26.33
N LEU A 35 13.32 -20.23 -26.37
CA LEU A 35 12.60 -19.71 -25.20
C LEU A 35 11.50 -20.66 -24.74
N GLU A 36 10.83 -21.28 -25.70
CA GLU A 36 9.73 -22.22 -25.56
C GLU A 36 10.17 -23.49 -24.82
N SER A 37 11.47 -23.77 -24.80
CA SER A 37 12.00 -24.94 -24.11
C SER A 37 11.84 -24.90 -22.60
N PHE A 38 11.68 -23.70 -22.03
CA PHE A 38 11.40 -23.52 -20.62
C PHE A 38 10.08 -24.19 -20.20
N ASP A 39 9.11 -24.27 -21.12
CA ASP A 39 7.75 -24.73 -20.84
C ASP A 39 7.54 -26.23 -21.11
N TYR A 40 8.59 -26.99 -21.45
CA TYR A 40 8.47 -28.42 -21.67
C TYR A 40 8.16 -29.17 -20.37
N GLU A 41 7.17 -30.06 -20.43
CA GLU A 41 6.68 -30.86 -19.29
C GLU A 41 7.80 -31.69 -18.64
N ASN A 42 8.76 -32.16 -19.45
CA ASN A 42 9.97 -32.85 -19.00
C ASN A 42 11.22 -32.07 -19.39
N LEU A 43 11.36 -30.82 -18.91
CA LEU A 43 12.51 -29.96 -19.20
C LEU A 43 13.85 -30.71 -19.02
N ARG A 44 14.02 -31.48 -17.95
CA ARG A 44 15.27 -32.22 -17.70
C ARG A 44 15.58 -33.26 -18.78
N GLU A 45 14.57 -33.98 -19.26
CA GLU A 45 14.73 -34.97 -20.34
C GLU A 45 15.03 -34.28 -21.68
N TYR A 46 14.34 -33.17 -21.97
CA TYR A 46 14.67 -32.34 -23.12
C TYR A 46 16.12 -31.85 -23.07
N LEU A 47 16.59 -31.40 -21.89
CA LEU A 47 17.97 -30.96 -21.69
C LEU A 47 18.99 -32.11 -21.81
N THR A 48 18.62 -33.37 -21.58
CA THR A 48 19.52 -34.52 -21.80
C THR A 48 19.81 -34.78 -23.27
N GLU A 49 18.89 -34.44 -24.19
CA GLU A 49 19.09 -34.57 -25.64
C GLU A 49 20.19 -33.63 -26.18
N PHE A 50 20.55 -32.57 -25.44
CA PHE A 50 21.61 -31.61 -25.82
C PHE A 50 23.04 -32.05 -25.41
N GLU A 51 23.29 -33.37 -25.33
CA GLU A 51 24.59 -33.99 -25.05
C GLU A 51 25.24 -33.60 -23.71
N TYR A 52 24.48 -33.60 -22.61
CA TYR A 52 25.04 -33.43 -21.26
C TYR A 52 24.87 -34.65 -20.34
N GLU A 53 24.49 -35.82 -20.87
CA GLU A 53 24.05 -36.98 -20.04
C GLU A 53 24.99 -37.41 -18.90
N PRO A 54 26.34 -37.41 -19.00
CA PRO A 54 27.19 -37.72 -17.84
C PRO A 54 27.46 -36.52 -16.91
N ARG A 55 27.07 -35.31 -17.30
CA ARG A 55 27.43 -34.04 -16.64
C ARG A 55 26.26 -33.33 -15.96
N ILE A 56 24.99 -33.53 -16.36
CA ILE A 56 23.84 -32.85 -15.71
C ILE A 56 23.74 -33.23 -14.23
N ASN A 57 23.74 -34.51 -13.87
CA ASN A 57 23.61 -34.92 -12.47
C ASN A 57 24.78 -34.42 -11.60
N LYS A 58 26.00 -34.39 -12.17
CA LYS A 58 27.18 -33.84 -11.52
C LYS A 58 27.09 -32.31 -11.39
N LEU A 59 26.61 -31.62 -12.42
CA LEU A 59 26.36 -30.17 -12.43
C LEU A 59 25.26 -29.81 -11.41
N ILE A 60 24.15 -30.53 -11.38
CA ILE A 60 23.09 -30.37 -10.38
C ILE A 60 23.67 -30.54 -8.97
N ASN A 61 24.41 -31.62 -8.70
CA ASN A 61 24.91 -31.90 -7.34
C ASN A 61 25.98 -30.90 -6.89
N ILE A 62 26.85 -30.42 -7.79
CA ILE A 62 27.90 -29.45 -7.45
C ILE A 62 27.35 -28.02 -7.40
N THR A 63 26.50 -27.67 -8.36
CA THR A 63 26.13 -26.27 -8.61
C THR A 63 24.89 -25.86 -7.82
N SER A 64 23.93 -26.75 -7.57
CA SER A 64 22.82 -26.44 -6.62
C SER A 64 23.35 -26.05 -5.24
N LYS A 65 24.36 -26.77 -4.74
CA LYS A 65 25.01 -26.51 -3.44
C LYS A 65 25.88 -25.26 -3.40
N ARG A 66 26.14 -24.64 -4.54
CA ARG A 66 26.99 -23.43 -4.65
C ARG A 66 26.20 -22.18 -5.01
N HIS A 67 25.03 -22.33 -5.63
CA HIS A 67 24.28 -21.20 -6.17
C HIS A 67 22.87 -21.05 -5.57
N LEU A 68 22.25 -22.14 -5.10
CA LEU A 68 20.87 -22.10 -4.62
C LEU A 68 20.83 -21.99 -3.10
N LEU A 69 20.31 -20.87 -2.60
CA LEU A 69 20.04 -20.73 -1.16
C LEU A 69 18.93 -21.71 -0.72
N PRO A 70 19.02 -22.23 0.52
CA PRO A 70 17.95 -23.02 1.12
C PRO A 70 16.62 -22.27 1.06
N ILE A 71 15.54 -22.98 0.75
CA ILE A 71 14.23 -22.34 0.57
C ILE A 71 13.75 -21.60 1.83
N ASP A 72 14.13 -22.07 3.01
CA ASP A 72 13.82 -21.42 4.29
C ASP A 72 14.38 -20.00 4.42
N GLN A 73 15.47 -19.68 3.72
CA GLN A 73 16.02 -18.32 3.69
C GLN A 73 15.24 -17.39 2.76
N LEU A 74 14.46 -17.94 1.83
CA LEU A 74 13.65 -17.20 0.85
C LEU A 74 12.16 -17.21 1.19
N LYS A 75 11.73 -17.92 2.24
CA LYS A 75 10.31 -18.03 2.65
C LYS A 75 9.63 -16.71 2.98
N TRP A 76 10.41 -15.69 3.34
CA TRP A 76 9.92 -14.35 3.67
C TRP A 76 9.48 -13.56 2.43
N ILE A 77 9.90 -13.99 1.24
CA ILE A 77 9.43 -13.48 -0.04
C ILE A 77 8.08 -14.14 -0.30
N ALA A 78 7.00 -13.41 0.00
CA ALA A 78 5.63 -13.84 -0.18
C ALA A 78 5.22 -13.73 -1.66
N ASN A 79 4.09 -14.35 -2.01
CA ASN A 79 3.45 -14.11 -3.31
C ASN A 79 2.58 -12.83 -3.26
N ASP A 80 3.19 -11.73 -2.84
CA ASP A 80 2.57 -10.42 -2.73
C ASP A 80 3.09 -9.50 -3.82
N GLU A 81 2.20 -8.96 -4.66
CA GLU A 81 2.55 -8.18 -5.85
C GLU A 81 3.40 -6.94 -5.49
N ARG A 82 3.07 -6.25 -4.39
CA ARG A 82 3.77 -5.05 -3.95
C ARG A 82 5.19 -5.39 -3.51
N GLN A 83 5.36 -6.41 -2.67
CA GLN A 83 6.66 -6.89 -2.23
C GLN A 83 7.50 -7.36 -3.43
N ILE A 84 6.91 -8.15 -4.33
CA ILE A 84 7.61 -8.67 -5.52
C ILE A 84 8.12 -7.52 -6.39
N ASN A 85 7.27 -6.53 -6.69
CA ASN A 85 7.66 -5.39 -7.52
C ASN A 85 8.79 -4.57 -6.88
N TRP A 86 8.69 -4.33 -5.56
CA TRP A 86 9.75 -3.65 -4.82
C TRP A 86 11.06 -4.42 -4.86
N LEU A 87 11.02 -5.73 -4.59
CA LEU A 87 12.19 -6.60 -4.59
C LEU A 87 12.80 -6.79 -5.98
N LEU A 88 12.01 -6.82 -7.06
CA LEU A 88 12.51 -6.86 -8.43
C LEU A 88 13.23 -5.57 -8.80
N SER A 89 12.69 -4.40 -8.41
CA SER A 89 13.37 -3.11 -8.59
C SER A 89 14.68 -3.06 -7.80
N TYR A 90 14.65 -3.49 -6.54
CA TYR A 90 15.83 -3.60 -5.68
C TYR A 90 16.88 -4.53 -6.30
N ALA A 91 16.50 -5.76 -6.65
CA ALA A 91 17.40 -6.76 -7.21
C ALA A 91 18.01 -6.30 -8.54
N THR A 92 17.25 -5.59 -9.37
CA THR A 92 17.79 -5.02 -10.62
C THR A 92 18.83 -3.94 -10.35
N LYS A 93 18.58 -3.05 -9.38
CA LYS A 93 19.51 -1.98 -8.97
C LYS A 93 20.77 -2.53 -8.29
N THR A 94 20.65 -3.59 -7.50
CA THR A 94 21.73 -4.13 -6.65
C THR A 94 22.51 -5.28 -7.29
N LEU A 95 21.82 -6.26 -7.88
CA LEU A 95 22.47 -7.47 -8.43
C LEU A 95 22.95 -7.27 -9.87
N GLY A 96 22.35 -6.32 -10.61
CA GLY A 96 22.71 -6.06 -12.01
C GLY A 96 22.44 -7.24 -12.97
N VAL A 97 21.64 -8.24 -12.54
CA VAL A 97 21.35 -9.44 -13.35
C VAL A 97 20.25 -9.14 -14.35
N ASP A 98 20.63 -9.12 -15.64
CA ASP A 98 19.69 -9.18 -16.75
C ASP A 98 19.50 -10.63 -17.21
N LEU A 99 18.27 -11.13 -17.11
CA LEU A 99 17.89 -12.48 -17.56
C LEU A 99 17.20 -12.43 -18.94
N SER A 100 17.22 -11.28 -19.62
CA SER A 100 16.56 -11.10 -20.90
C SER A 100 17.23 -11.92 -22.01
N PRO A 101 16.46 -12.51 -22.94
CA PRO A 101 14.99 -12.48 -23.01
C PRO A 101 14.34 -13.45 -22.00
N LEU A 102 13.21 -13.07 -21.40
CA LEU A 102 12.50 -13.91 -20.42
C LEU A 102 11.51 -14.89 -21.09
N PRO A 103 11.39 -16.14 -20.59
CA PRO A 103 10.27 -17.03 -20.93
C PRO A 103 8.93 -16.42 -20.55
N THR A 104 7.89 -16.65 -21.35
CA THR A 104 6.55 -16.08 -21.13
C THR A 104 5.94 -16.43 -19.77
N ARG A 105 6.20 -17.64 -19.27
CA ARG A 105 5.66 -18.10 -17.97
C ARG A 105 6.45 -17.61 -16.76
N LEU A 106 7.71 -17.18 -16.94
CA LEU A 106 8.56 -16.76 -15.84
C LEU A 106 8.26 -15.31 -15.43
N SER A 107 7.45 -15.15 -14.39
CA SER A 107 7.01 -13.83 -13.92
C SER A 107 6.92 -13.75 -12.39
N GLY A 108 6.68 -12.55 -11.87
CA GLY A 108 6.41 -12.32 -10.46
C GLY A 108 7.48 -12.89 -9.51
N ARG A 109 7.04 -13.71 -8.54
CA ARG A 109 7.90 -14.32 -7.53
C ARG A 109 8.94 -15.27 -8.14
N GLU A 110 8.55 -16.04 -9.15
CA GLU A 110 9.44 -17.03 -9.78
C GLU A 110 10.59 -16.33 -10.51
N LEU A 111 10.30 -15.23 -11.22
CA LEU A 111 11.32 -14.39 -11.84
C LEU A 111 12.29 -13.81 -10.81
N LEU A 112 11.78 -13.32 -9.67
CA LEU A 112 12.63 -12.79 -8.60
C LEU A 112 13.57 -13.88 -8.04
N LEU A 113 13.04 -15.07 -7.77
CA LEU A 113 13.84 -16.20 -7.30
C LEU A 113 14.89 -16.61 -8.34
N ALA A 114 14.53 -16.65 -9.62
CA ALA A 114 15.46 -16.94 -10.70
C ALA A 114 16.63 -15.93 -10.75
N LYS A 115 16.35 -14.62 -10.59
CA LYS A 115 17.40 -13.59 -10.54
C LYS A 115 18.35 -13.79 -9.35
N ILE A 116 17.81 -14.13 -8.18
CA ILE A 116 18.62 -14.41 -6.97
C ILE A 116 19.49 -15.66 -7.20
N ASP A 117 18.89 -16.72 -7.74
CA ASP A 117 19.54 -18.01 -7.94
C ASP A 117 20.65 -17.92 -8.97
N PHE A 118 20.42 -17.20 -10.06
CA PHE A 118 21.37 -17.02 -11.13
C PHE A 118 22.50 -16.04 -10.80
N TYR A 119 22.32 -15.15 -9.82
CA TYR A 119 23.39 -14.24 -9.42
C TYR A 119 24.61 -15.01 -8.90
N ASN A 120 25.73 -14.89 -9.61
CA ASN A 120 26.91 -15.72 -9.41
C ASN A 120 27.87 -15.13 -8.36
N ILE A 121 27.52 -15.32 -7.09
CA ILE A 121 28.34 -15.01 -5.91
C ILE A 121 28.29 -16.18 -4.94
N ASP A 122 29.18 -16.22 -3.96
CA ASP A 122 29.17 -17.27 -2.94
C ASP A 122 27.89 -17.21 -2.08
N LEU A 123 27.55 -18.34 -1.45
CA LEU A 123 26.30 -18.47 -0.71
C LEU A 123 26.25 -17.59 0.55
N ASP A 124 27.38 -17.30 1.17
CA ASP A 124 27.42 -16.49 2.40
C ASP A 124 27.19 -15.02 2.07
N GLU A 125 27.82 -14.53 0.99
CA GLU A 125 27.55 -13.20 0.44
C GLU A 125 26.10 -13.10 -0.05
N LYS A 126 25.60 -14.13 -0.76
CA LYS A 126 24.21 -14.15 -1.22
C LYS A 126 23.22 -14.13 -0.06
N SER A 127 23.47 -14.91 0.99
CA SER A 127 22.68 -14.89 2.22
C SER A 127 22.66 -13.50 2.85
N SER A 128 23.82 -12.85 2.92
CA SER A 128 23.96 -11.49 3.46
C SER A 128 23.15 -10.46 2.66
N ILE A 129 23.17 -10.56 1.32
CA ILE A 129 22.34 -9.72 0.44
C ILE A 129 20.85 -9.97 0.68
N ILE A 130 20.42 -11.23 0.81
CA ILE A 130 19.01 -11.57 1.08
C ILE A 130 18.56 -11.06 2.45
N ASP A 131 19.42 -11.14 3.48
CA ASP A 131 19.14 -10.58 4.79
C ASP A 131 19.05 -9.04 4.74
N LYS A 132 19.92 -8.38 3.96
CA LYS A 132 19.84 -6.94 3.73
C LYS A 132 18.55 -6.55 3.00
N MET A 133 18.18 -7.28 1.95
CA MET A 133 16.91 -7.09 1.22
C MET A 133 15.71 -7.21 2.16
N ARG A 134 15.71 -8.21 3.05
CA ARG A 134 14.67 -8.39 4.06
C ARG A 134 14.60 -7.23 5.03
N SER A 135 15.75 -6.79 5.53
CA SER A 135 15.85 -5.65 6.44
C SER A 135 15.34 -4.36 5.79
N ASP A 136 15.72 -4.11 4.54
CA ASP A 136 15.33 -2.91 3.81
C ASP A 136 13.84 -2.92 3.47
N TRP A 137 13.28 -4.09 3.11
CA TRP A 137 11.84 -4.24 2.94
C TRP A 137 11.08 -3.97 4.23
N ASN A 138 11.56 -4.50 5.36
CA ASN A 138 10.92 -4.23 6.66
C ASN A 138 11.01 -2.76 7.06
N GLU A 139 12.12 -2.08 6.78
CA GLU A 139 12.27 -0.65 7.01
C GLU A 139 11.34 0.15 6.09
N TYR A 140 11.24 -0.25 4.83
CA TYR A 140 10.31 0.33 3.86
C TYR A 140 8.86 0.27 4.35
N LEU A 141 8.43 -0.89 4.87
CA LEU A 141 7.09 -1.07 5.46
C LEU A 141 6.83 -0.17 6.67
N LYS A 142 7.86 0.20 7.45
CA LYS A 142 7.66 1.16 8.56
C LYS A 142 7.16 2.51 8.07
N SER A 143 7.54 2.92 6.85
CA SER A 143 7.08 4.18 6.25
C SER A 143 5.57 4.18 5.96
N ASP A 144 4.94 3.01 5.84
CA ASP A 144 3.49 2.88 5.62
C ASP A 144 2.68 3.46 6.77
N ILE A 145 3.28 3.63 7.96
CA ILE A 145 2.65 4.27 9.12
C ILE A 145 2.10 5.66 8.79
N ILE A 146 2.71 6.36 7.83
CA ILE A 146 2.28 7.67 7.34
C ILE A 146 0.84 7.58 6.82
N PHE A 147 0.50 6.47 6.15
CA PHE A 147 -0.80 6.23 5.54
C PHE A 147 -1.79 5.51 6.45
N LYS A 148 -1.44 5.22 7.71
CA LYS A 148 -2.30 4.47 8.66
C LYS A 148 -3.70 5.07 8.81
N TRP A 149 -3.84 6.38 8.68
CA TRP A 149 -5.14 7.07 8.82
C TRP A 149 -6.17 6.70 7.74
N PHE A 150 -5.71 6.20 6.58
CA PHE A 150 -6.60 5.76 5.51
C PHE A 150 -7.23 4.39 5.83
N LYS A 151 -6.58 3.52 6.59
CA LYS A 151 -7.02 2.14 6.89
C LYS A 151 -8.07 2.04 8.01
N ASP A 152 -9.00 2.99 8.08
CA ASP A 152 -9.98 3.14 9.16
C ASP A 152 -11.40 2.79 8.67
N LYS A 153 -12.43 2.94 9.52
CA LYS A 153 -13.85 2.65 9.18
C LYS A 153 -14.38 3.37 7.93
N GLU A 154 -13.75 4.48 7.55
CA GLU A 154 -14.08 5.26 6.34
C GLU A 154 -13.05 5.07 5.20
N GLU A 155 -12.34 3.94 5.16
CA GLU A 155 -11.22 3.72 4.23
C GLU A 155 -11.56 4.06 2.78
N ALA A 156 -12.63 3.47 2.24
CA ALA A 156 -13.00 3.70 0.85
C ALA A 156 -13.25 5.19 0.53
N VAL A 157 -13.94 5.90 1.43
CA VAL A 157 -14.27 7.31 1.24
C VAL A 157 -13.03 8.20 1.40
N ARG A 158 -12.15 7.88 2.36
CA ARG A 158 -10.89 8.62 2.56
C ARG A 158 -9.92 8.40 1.41
N CYS A 159 -9.84 7.19 0.87
CA CYS A 159 -9.02 6.89 -0.31
C CYS A 159 -9.56 7.56 -1.56
N ALA A 160 -10.88 7.54 -1.79
CA ALA A 160 -11.50 8.27 -2.88
C ALA A 160 -11.24 9.80 -2.76
N PHE A 161 -11.36 10.35 -1.55
CA PHE A 161 -11.01 11.76 -1.31
C PHE A 161 -9.52 12.06 -1.53
N ALA A 162 -8.63 11.14 -1.12
CA ALA A 162 -7.21 11.25 -1.43
C ALA A 162 -6.98 11.24 -2.94
N TRP A 163 -7.69 10.41 -3.69
CA TRP A 163 -7.60 10.36 -5.14
C TRP A 163 -8.01 11.68 -5.80
N GLU A 164 -9.13 12.27 -5.38
CA GLU A 164 -9.56 13.60 -5.85
C GLU A 164 -8.51 14.67 -5.56
N TRP A 165 -7.90 14.61 -4.37
CA TRP A 165 -6.80 15.48 -4.03
C TRP A 165 -5.59 15.24 -4.95
N LEU A 166 -5.21 14.00 -5.19
CA LEU A 166 -4.07 13.64 -6.02
C LEU A 166 -4.25 14.10 -7.47
N ILE A 167 -5.42 13.89 -8.08
CA ILE A 167 -5.71 14.39 -9.44
C ILE A 167 -5.45 15.90 -9.54
N LYS A 168 -5.86 16.65 -8.51
CA LYS A 168 -5.72 18.10 -8.50
C LYS A 168 -4.29 18.59 -8.27
N ASN A 169 -3.50 17.89 -7.45
CA ASN A 169 -2.18 18.37 -7.01
C ASN A 169 -1.01 17.65 -7.69
N LYS A 170 -1.26 16.50 -8.32
CA LYS A 170 -0.28 15.64 -9.01
C LYS A 170 -0.82 15.14 -10.36
N PRO A 171 -1.27 16.03 -11.26
CA PRO A 171 -1.99 15.64 -12.47
C PRO A 171 -1.14 14.80 -13.44
N ARG A 172 0.18 14.98 -13.43
CA ARG A 172 1.10 14.21 -14.28
C ARG A 172 1.19 12.77 -13.83
N GLU A 173 1.30 12.56 -12.52
CA GLU A 173 1.38 11.25 -11.89
C GLU A 173 0.04 10.51 -11.94
N THR A 174 -1.08 11.22 -11.87
CA THR A 174 -2.41 10.58 -11.96
C THR A 174 -2.90 10.34 -13.39
N TYR A 175 -2.19 10.83 -14.41
CA TYR A 175 -2.65 10.72 -15.80
C TYR A 175 -2.72 9.26 -16.26
N GLY A 176 -3.89 8.83 -16.75
CA GLY A 176 -4.13 7.47 -17.22
C GLY A 176 -4.22 6.40 -16.12
N GLN A 177 -4.15 6.80 -14.84
CA GLN A 177 -4.25 5.90 -13.70
C GLN A 177 -5.71 5.68 -13.29
N GLN A 178 -5.99 4.51 -12.74
CA GLN A 178 -7.31 4.19 -12.19
C GLN A 178 -7.53 4.87 -10.84
N ALA A 179 -8.81 5.04 -10.47
CA ALA A 179 -9.16 5.64 -9.19
C ALA A 179 -8.74 4.78 -8.01
N ILE A 180 -8.16 5.42 -7.00
CA ILE A 180 -7.73 4.78 -5.76
C ILE A 180 -8.91 4.72 -4.78
N ASN A 181 -9.36 3.51 -4.47
CA ASN A 181 -10.54 3.26 -3.65
C ASN A 181 -10.24 2.51 -2.35
N ASN A 182 -9.00 2.06 -2.14
CA ASN A 182 -8.59 1.40 -0.91
C ASN A 182 -7.14 1.75 -0.52
N HIS A 183 -6.75 1.36 0.68
CA HIS A 183 -5.46 1.69 1.25
C HIS A 183 -4.29 1.06 0.48
N ASN A 184 -4.45 -0.16 -0.01
CA ASN A 184 -3.38 -0.86 -0.74
C ASN A 184 -3.10 -0.21 -2.10
N GLU A 185 -4.13 0.22 -2.83
CA GLU A 185 -3.99 0.99 -4.07
C GLU A 185 -3.27 2.33 -3.81
N LEU A 186 -3.56 2.99 -2.70
CA LEU A 186 -2.88 4.22 -2.31
C LEU A 186 -1.38 3.97 -2.08
N LEU A 187 -1.03 2.90 -1.36
CA LEU A 187 0.35 2.52 -1.14
C LEU A 187 1.06 2.22 -2.46
N ARG A 188 0.46 1.39 -3.33
CA ARG A 188 1.02 1.07 -4.66
C ARG A 188 1.25 2.31 -5.51
N PHE A 189 0.36 3.29 -5.46
CA PHE A 189 0.53 4.56 -6.18
C PHE A 189 1.77 5.31 -5.67
N TYR A 190 1.93 5.41 -4.35
CA TYR A 190 3.08 6.08 -3.74
C TYR A 190 4.41 5.34 -3.94
N ASP A 191 4.35 4.02 -4.10
CA ASP A 191 5.52 3.22 -4.47
C ASP A 191 5.92 3.48 -5.92
N TRP A 192 4.93 3.61 -6.83
CA TRP A 192 5.16 3.85 -8.25
C TRP A 192 5.75 5.24 -8.55
N ILE A 193 5.27 6.29 -7.88
CA ILE A 193 5.82 7.66 -8.07
C ILE A 193 7.18 7.88 -7.37
N GLU A 194 7.66 6.90 -6.61
CA GLU A 194 8.95 6.90 -5.90
C GLU A 194 9.25 8.20 -5.09
N VAL A 195 8.23 8.84 -4.50
CA VAL A 195 8.44 10.06 -3.72
C VAL A 195 9.06 9.78 -2.34
N ASN A 196 9.88 10.72 -1.86
CA ASN A 196 10.53 10.61 -0.57
C ASN A 196 9.55 10.71 0.62
N GLU A 197 9.99 10.29 1.80
CA GLU A 197 9.17 10.25 3.01
C GLU A 197 8.62 11.63 3.42
N ALA A 198 9.41 12.70 3.23
CA ALA A 198 8.99 14.07 3.54
C ALA A 198 7.79 14.49 2.69
N GLN A 199 7.83 14.20 1.38
CA GLN A 199 6.71 14.47 0.48
C GLN A 199 5.48 13.63 0.82
N LYS A 200 5.66 12.34 1.15
CA LYS A 200 4.56 11.48 1.62
C LYS A 200 3.86 12.10 2.84
N LYS A 201 4.62 12.57 3.84
CA LYS A 201 4.09 13.24 5.04
C LYS A 201 3.33 14.52 4.69
N LEU A 202 3.88 15.35 3.81
CA LEU A 202 3.25 16.61 3.38
C LEU A 202 1.92 16.37 2.65
N ASP A 203 1.88 15.40 1.74
CA ASP A 203 0.66 15.06 1.01
C ASP A 203 -0.42 14.56 1.98
N VAL A 204 -0.08 13.59 2.85
CA VAL A 204 -1.04 13.05 3.83
C VAL A 204 -1.55 14.12 4.79
N ALA A 205 -0.68 15.01 5.28
CA ALA A 205 -1.09 16.12 6.13
C ALA A 205 -2.06 17.06 5.40
N SER A 206 -1.79 17.36 4.13
CA SER A 206 -2.62 18.23 3.30
C SER A 206 -3.99 17.61 3.02
N ILE A 207 -4.03 16.30 2.74
CA ILE A 207 -5.27 15.54 2.53
C ILE A 207 -6.10 15.57 3.82
N LYS A 208 -5.51 15.19 4.96
CA LYS A 208 -6.21 15.21 6.26
C LYS A 208 -6.78 16.58 6.62
N LYS A 209 -6.02 17.64 6.36
CA LYS A 209 -6.46 19.01 6.62
C LYS A 209 -7.69 19.36 5.78
N LYS A 210 -7.66 19.10 4.47
CA LYS A 210 -8.80 19.37 3.59
C LYS A 210 -10.01 18.50 3.92
N TRP A 211 -9.80 17.23 4.24
CA TRP A 211 -10.85 16.32 4.69
C TRP A 211 -11.57 16.87 5.92
N SER A 212 -10.82 17.29 6.93
CA SER A 212 -11.38 17.84 8.17
C SER A 212 -12.18 19.11 7.92
N GLN A 213 -11.69 19.98 7.04
CA GLN A 213 -12.41 21.19 6.61
C GLN A 213 -13.70 20.85 5.86
N GLN A 214 -13.69 19.83 5.00
CA GLN A 214 -14.88 19.39 4.28
C GLN A 214 -15.93 18.83 5.25
N LYS A 215 -15.55 17.90 6.13
CA LYS A 215 -16.45 17.36 7.16
C LYS A 215 -17.04 18.45 8.04
N TYR A 216 -16.24 19.44 8.42
CA TYR A 216 -16.72 20.60 9.15
C TYR A 216 -17.78 21.39 8.35
N ARG A 217 -17.51 21.71 7.08
CA ARG A 217 -18.46 22.42 6.21
C ARG A 217 -19.75 21.63 5.97
N GLU A 218 -19.65 20.32 5.81
CA GLU A 218 -20.81 19.44 5.68
C GLU A 218 -21.67 19.46 6.95
N GLY A 219 -21.06 19.43 8.13
CA GLY A 219 -21.76 19.56 9.42
C GLY A 219 -22.37 20.94 9.69
N MET A 220 -21.93 21.98 8.97
CA MET A 220 -22.46 23.34 9.06
C MET A 220 -23.52 23.64 7.99
N LYS A 221 -23.84 22.72 7.07
CA LYS A 221 -24.96 22.93 6.13
C LYS A 221 -26.26 23.15 6.90
N GLY A 222 -26.92 24.28 6.65
CA GLY A 222 -28.13 24.70 7.37
C GLY A 222 -27.88 25.37 8.72
N LYS A 223 -26.62 25.53 9.14
CA LYS A 223 -26.24 26.22 10.38
C LYS A 223 -25.42 27.47 10.05
N SER A 224 -25.93 28.63 10.42
CA SER A 224 -25.21 29.90 10.30
C SER A 224 -24.76 30.38 11.67
N GLN A 225 -23.49 30.73 11.79
CA GLN A 225 -22.96 31.32 13.03
C GLN A 225 -23.32 32.80 13.06
N TYR A 226 -24.05 33.22 14.11
CA TYR A 226 -24.34 34.62 14.40
C TYR A 226 -23.57 35.04 15.66
N ASN A 227 -22.85 36.14 15.57
CA ASN A 227 -22.15 36.71 16.72
C ASN A 227 -23.06 37.76 17.37
N PHE A 228 -23.36 37.57 18.66
CA PHE A 228 -24.19 38.49 19.43
C PHE A 228 -23.34 39.17 20.50
N MET A 229 -23.56 40.48 20.71
CA MET A 229 -23.10 41.16 21.91
C MET A 229 -24.18 41.00 22.98
N LEU A 230 -23.88 40.24 24.02
CA LEU A 230 -24.75 40.02 25.18
C LEU A 230 -24.07 40.61 26.41
N SER A 231 -24.85 41.11 27.36
CA SER A 231 -24.28 41.54 28.64
C SER A 231 -23.77 40.33 29.44
N ASP A 232 -22.76 40.55 30.29
CA ASP A 232 -22.19 39.50 31.14
C ASP A 232 -23.26 38.79 31.99
N GLN A 233 -24.26 39.54 32.44
CA GLN A 233 -25.40 38.98 33.18
C GLN A 233 -26.21 37.99 32.35
N VAL A 234 -26.51 38.31 31.08
CA VAL A 234 -27.25 37.41 30.18
C VAL A 234 -26.44 36.15 29.88
N ILE A 235 -25.11 36.27 29.75
CA ILE A 235 -24.22 35.11 29.58
C ILE A 235 -24.27 34.20 30.81
N ALA A 236 -24.19 34.78 32.02
CA ALA A 236 -24.27 34.02 33.27
C ALA A 236 -25.63 33.31 33.44
N ASP A 237 -26.73 33.95 33.04
CA ASP A 237 -28.05 33.33 33.08
C ASP A 237 -28.21 32.22 32.03
N LEU A 238 -27.61 32.40 30.84
CA LEU A 238 -27.54 31.36 29.81
C LEU A 238 -26.76 30.13 30.30
N ASP A 239 -25.67 30.32 31.02
CA ASP A 239 -24.88 29.23 31.62
C ASP A 239 -25.65 28.44 32.68
N LYS A 240 -26.38 29.15 33.55
CA LYS A 240 -27.25 28.50 34.54
C LYS A 240 -28.34 27.66 33.86
N MET A 241 -28.93 28.16 32.78
CA MET A 241 -29.93 27.41 32.01
C MET A 241 -29.32 26.19 31.32
N ALA A 242 -28.19 26.37 30.63
CA ALA A 242 -27.45 25.28 29.99
C ALA A 242 -27.12 24.15 30.98
N GLY A 243 -26.61 24.51 32.17
CA GLY A 243 -26.32 23.54 33.24
C GLY A 243 -27.58 22.86 33.80
N ARG A 244 -28.68 23.59 33.97
CA ARG A 244 -29.95 23.02 34.48
C ARG A 244 -30.57 21.99 33.54
N TYR A 245 -30.49 22.23 32.24
CA TYR A 245 -31.14 21.39 31.23
C TYR A 245 -30.19 20.42 30.52
N GLU A 246 -28.94 20.32 30.96
CA GLU A 246 -27.87 19.52 30.32
C GLU A 246 -27.77 19.78 28.80
N ALA A 247 -27.98 21.03 28.40
CA ALA A 247 -28.04 21.45 27.01
C ALA A 247 -26.96 22.48 26.70
N THR A 248 -26.55 22.57 25.44
CA THR A 248 -25.61 23.59 25.00
C THR A 248 -26.28 24.97 24.93
N ARG A 249 -25.48 26.03 25.10
CA ARG A 249 -25.94 27.42 24.97
C ARG A 249 -26.74 27.67 23.67
N PRO A 250 -26.31 27.20 22.47
CA PRO A 250 -27.11 27.34 21.25
C PRO A 250 -28.46 26.62 21.32
N GLN A 251 -28.52 25.42 21.88
CA GLN A 251 -29.79 24.68 22.02
C GLN A 251 -30.80 25.43 22.90
N ILE A 252 -30.34 26.06 23.98
CA ILE A 252 -31.20 26.91 24.82
C ILE A 252 -31.70 28.12 24.01
N ILE A 253 -30.83 28.79 23.25
CA ILE A 253 -31.21 29.94 22.42
C ILE A 253 -32.22 29.54 21.35
N GLU A 254 -31.95 28.46 20.61
CA GLU A 254 -32.87 27.93 19.59
C GLU A 254 -34.23 27.60 20.18
N ALA A 255 -34.28 26.86 21.30
CA ALA A 255 -35.54 26.49 21.96
C ALA A 255 -36.34 27.73 22.42
N LEU A 256 -35.68 28.76 22.95
CA LEU A 256 -36.33 30.00 23.36
C LEU A 256 -36.88 30.78 22.15
N ILE A 257 -36.12 30.86 21.06
CA ILE A 257 -36.54 31.50 19.81
C ILE A 257 -37.73 30.76 19.20
N GLU A 258 -37.66 29.42 19.12
CA GLU A 258 -38.73 28.58 18.57
C GLU A 258 -40.02 28.68 19.40
N MET A 259 -39.91 28.60 20.72
CA MET A 259 -41.05 28.75 21.63
C MET A 259 -41.73 30.10 21.43
N GLU A 260 -40.94 31.18 21.36
CA GLU A 260 -41.49 32.51 21.18
C GLU A 260 -42.03 32.76 19.77
N ALA A 261 -41.40 32.21 18.73
CA ALA A 261 -41.90 32.30 17.36
C ALA A 261 -43.25 31.55 17.20
N ALA A 262 -43.41 30.43 17.90
CA ALA A 262 -44.65 29.64 17.87
C ALA A 262 -45.78 30.26 18.71
N GLN A 263 -45.46 30.82 19.88
CA GLN A 263 -46.48 31.25 20.86
C GLN A 263 -46.65 32.78 20.96
N GLY A 264 -45.62 33.57 20.66
CA GLY A 264 -45.66 35.04 20.67
C GLY A 264 -45.98 35.68 22.03
N ASN A 265 -45.62 35.04 23.14
CA ASN A 265 -46.13 35.38 24.47
C ASN A 265 -45.29 36.43 25.21
N TYR A 266 -43.98 36.53 24.90
CA TYR A 266 -43.02 37.26 25.72
C TYR A 266 -42.47 38.52 25.05
N LEU A 267 -42.15 38.48 23.75
CA LEU A 267 -41.60 39.63 23.02
C LEU A 267 -42.60 40.77 22.86
N PRO A 268 -43.89 40.56 22.54
CA PRO A 268 -44.84 41.68 22.44
C PRO A 268 -45.01 42.47 23.74
N LYS A 269 -44.74 41.84 24.89
CA LYS A 269 -44.80 42.48 26.22
C LYS A 269 -43.54 43.28 26.55
N LYS A 270 -42.39 42.87 25.99
CA LYS A 270 -41.07 43.46 26.30
C LYS A 270 -40.55 44.42 25.24
N ILE A 271 -40.92 44.21 23.98
CA ILE A 271 -40.51 45.00 22.83
C ILE A 271 -41.77 45.63 22.24
N LYS A 272 -42.01 46.91 22.51
CA LYS A 272 -43.04 47.67 21.78
C LYS A 272 -42.59 47.79 20.33
N LYS A 273 -43.43 47.41 19.37
CA LYS A 273 -43.21 47.73 17.95
C LYS A 273 -43.04 49.24 17.83
N THR A 274 -41.83 49.71 17.56
CA THR A 274 -41.65 51.02 16.96
C THR A 274 -42.06 50.87 15.51
N SER A 275 -43.30 51.21 15.19
CA SER A 275 -43.72 51.41 13.81
C SER A 275 -42.91 52.60 13.27
N LEU A 276 -41.87 52.31 12.49
CA LEU A 276 -41.23 53.31 11.64
C LEU A 276 -42.11 53.47 10.40
N TYR A 277 -42.70 54.65 10.29
CA TYR A 277 -43.20 55.22 9.03
C TYR A 277 -42.06 55.42 8.04
#